data_AF-Q5V8D0-F1
#
_entry.id   AF-Q5V8D0-F1
#
_cell.length_a   1.000
_cell.length_b   1.000
_cell.length_c   1.000
_cell.angle_alpha   90.00
_cell.angle_beta   90.00
_cell.angle_gamma   90.00
#
_symmetry.space_group_name_H-M   'P 1'
#
loop_
_entity.id
_entity.type
_entity.pdbx_description
1 polymer ?
#
loop_
_entity_poly.entity_id
_entity_poly.type
_entity_poly.pdbx_seq_one_letter_code
_entity_poly.pdbx_strand_id
1 'polypeptide(L)'
;NYHDQLTNDKHQGNFTHDLLAGAIAYEATKAYEDHLTKEGKPDSHAKAKELLAAFVATAGTQLVETKGRDAYDSYQQKKAQTE
;
A
#
# COMPACT_ATOMS: atom_id res chain seq x y z
N ASN A 1 -17.49 -6.15 -29.24
CA ASN A 1 -17.19 -6.65 -27.89
C ASN A 1 -16.39 -5.61 -27.12
N TYR A 2 -17.08 -4.61 -26.57
CA TYR A 2 -16.46 -3.49 -25.82
C TYR A 2 -16.47 -3.70 -24.30
N HIS A 3 -17.18 -4.73 -23.82
CA HIS A 3 -17.35 -4.99 -22.39
C HIS A 3 -16.15 -5.73 -21.77
N ASP A 4 -15.42 -6.53 -22.57
CA ASP A 4 -14.30 -7.37 -22.11
C ASP A 4 -12.98 -6.60 -21.92
N GLN A 5 -12.87 -5.40 -22.50
CA GLN A 5 -11.68 -4.55 -22.36
C GLN A 5 -11.70 -3.72 -21.07
N LEU A 6 -12.87 -3.52 -20.43
CA LEU A 6 -12.98 -2.81 -19.16
C LEU A 6 -12.76 -3.73 -17.95
N THR A 7 -12.93 -5.05 -18.11
CA THR A 7 -12.77 -6.06 -17.06
C THR A 7 -11.36 -6.68 -17.01
N ASN A 8 -10.49 -6.36 -17.97
CA ASN A 8 -9.12 -6.89 -18.06
C ASN A 8 -8.04 -5.85 -17.72
N ASP A 9 -8.40 -4.72 -17.10
CA ASP A 9 -7.46 -3.95 -16.28
C ASP A 9 -7.32 -4.65 -14.92
N LYS A 10 -6.79 -5.87 -15.02
CA LYS A 10 -6.46 -6.74 -13.90
C LYS A 10 -5.53 -5.94 -12.98
N HIS A 11 -5.92 -5.75 -11.72
CA HIS A 11 -5.20 -5.04 -10.66
C HIS A 11 -3.87 -5.72 -10.28
N GLN A 12 -3.04 -5.99 -11.27
CA GLN A 12 -1.64 -6.26 -11.05
C GLN A 12 -1.11 -4.97 -10.42
N GLY A 13 -0.60 -5.07 -9.18
CA GLY A 13 0.25 -4.02 -8.64
C GLY A 13 1.26 -3.69 -9.74
N ASN A 14 1.10 -2.52 -10.37
CA ASN A 14 1.96 -2.14 -11.46
C ASN A 14 3.35 -2.11 -10.84
N PHE A 15 4.28 -2.92 -11.34
CA PHE A 15 5.65 -2.97 -10.82
C PHE A 15 6.23 -1.56 -10.63
N THR A 16 5.85 -0.63 -11.52
CA THR A 16 6.15 0.80 -11.43
C THR A 16 5.58 1.48 -10.17
N HIS A 17 4.34 1.18 -9.77
CA HIS A 17 3.71 1.75 -8.58
C HIS A 17 4.37 1.25 -7.29
N ASP A 18 4.67 -0.05 -7.22
CA ASP A 18 5.38 -0.62 -6.08
C ASP A 18 6.81 -0.10 -5.98
N LEU A 19 7.48 0.07 -7.13
CA LEU A 19 8.81 0.69 -7.20
C LEU A 19 8.79 2.16 -6.76
N LEU A 20 7.80 2.93 -7.22
CA LEU A 20 7.61 4.33 -6.82
C LEU A 20 7.27 4.45 -5.34
N ALA A 21 6.36 3.61 -4.83
CA ALA A 21 6.01 3.56 -3.42
C ALA A 21 7.23 3.16 -2.56
N GLY A 22 8.03 2.21 -3.02
CA GLY A 22 9.30 1.83 -2.40
C GLY A 22 10.30 2.98 -2.37
N ALA A 23 10.45 3.73 -3.46
CA ALA A 23 11.33 4.89 -3.54
C ALA A 23 10.87 6.02 -2.59
N ILE A 24 9.56 6.31 -2.54
CA ILE A 24 8.98 7.30 -1.62
C ILE A 24 9.17 6.86 -0.17
N ALA A 25 8.92 5.59 0.15
CA ALA A 25 9.12 5.05 1.49
C ALA A 25 10.58 5.12 1.92
N TYR A 26 11.52 4.84 1.00
CA TYR A 26 12.96 4.95 1.25
C TYR A 26 13.39 6.40 1.55
N GLU A 27 12.99 7.36 0.72
CA GLU A 27 13.25 8.80 0.94
C GLU A 27 12.64 9.29 2.26
N ALA A 28 11.40 8.90 2.55
CA ALA A 28 10.73 9.27 3.80
C ALA A 28 11.43 8.70 5.04
N THR A 29 11.86 7.43 4.98
CA THR A 29 12.59 6.77 6.08
C THR A 29 13.95 7.42 6.29
N LYS A 30 14.67 7.73 5.20
CA LYS A 30 15.96 8.42 5.26
C LYS A 30 15.84 9.82 5.83
N ALA A 31 14.86 10.61 5.40
CA ALA A 31 14.60 11.94 5.95
C ALA A 31 14.28 11.89 7.46
N TYR A 32 13.56 10.84 7.89
CA TYR A 32 13.29 10.59 9.30
C TYR A 32 14.57 10.21 10.07
N GLU A 33 15.40 9.32 9.55
CA GLU A 33 16.69 8.96 10.17
C GLU A 33 17.66 10.16 10.26
N ASP A 34 17.71 11.00 9.23
CA ASP A 34 18.48 12.24 9.25
C ASP A 34 17.97 13.22 10.32
N HIS A 35 16.65 13.32 10.48
CA HIS A 35 16.03 14.08 11.56
C HIS A 35 16.39 13.50 12.93
N LEU A 36 16.36 12.17 13.10
CA LEU A 36 16.78 11.51 14.33
C LEU A 36 18.27 11.69 14.64
N THR A 37 19.12 11.72 13.61
CA THR A 37 20.56 11.90 13.76
C THR A 37 20.91 13.33 14.17
N LYS A 38 20.15 14.32 13.66
CA LYS A 38 20.36 15.75 13.95
C LYS A 38 19.69 16.20 15.24
N GLU A 39 18.48 15.73 15.51
CA GLU A 39 17.64 16.19 16.63
C GLU A 39 17.53 15.17 17.77
N GLY A 40 18.04 13.95 17.58
CA GLY A 40 17.95 12.87 18.56
C GLY A 40 16.71 11.99 18.36
N LYS A 41 16.58 10.95 19.18
CA LYS A 41 15.41 10.06 19.16
C LYS A 41 14.15 10.87 19.51
N PRO A 42 12.96 10.50 19.01
CA PRO A 42 11.75 11.21 19.38
C PRO A 42 11.58 11.14 20.89
N ASP A 43 11.64 12.30 21.56
CA ASP A 43 11.64 12.39 23.02
C ASP A 43 10.30 11.95 23.65
N SER A 44 9.26 11.74 22.83
CA SER A 44 7.94 11.35 23.31
C SER A 44 7.45 10.03 22.73
N HIS A 45 6.96 9.18 23.63
CA HIS A 45 6.25 7.95 23.32
C HIS A 45 5.04 8.17 22.38
N ALA A 46 4.49 9.40 22.36
CA ALA A 46 3.42 9.80 21.44
C ALA A 46 3.91 9.83 19.98
N LYS A 47 5.08 10.44 19.70
CA LYS A 47 5.64 10.53 18.35
C LYS A 47 5.96 9.15 17.77
N ALA A 48 6.50 8.24 18.60
CA ALA A 48 6.76 6.87 18.20
C ALA A 48 5.47 6.11 17.83
N LYS A 49 4.38 6.33 18.57
CA LYS A 49 3.06 5.75 18.25
C LYS A 49 2.49 6.32 16.96
N GLU A 50 2.63 7.61 16.71
CA GLU A 50 2.18 8.25 15.47
C GLU A 50 2.87 7.66 14.24
N LEU A 51 4.20 7.47 14.31
CA LEU A 51 4.94 6.83 13.22
C LEU A 51 4.54 5.38 13.02
N LEU A 52 4.42 4.61 14.11
CA LEU A 52 3.98 3.22 14.02
C LEU A 52 2.57 3.12 13.40
N ALA A 53 1.66 3.99 13.83
CA ALA A 53 0.30 4.06 13.27
C ALA A 53 0.31 4.44 11.79
N ALA A 54 1.16 5.39 11.38
CA ALA A 54 1.31 5.78 9.99
C ALA A 54 1.84 4.64 9.11
N PHE A 55 2.84 3.89 9.59
CA PHE A 55 3.35 2.70 8.89
C PHE A 55 2.28 1.61 8.77
N VAL A 56 1.58 1.30 9.86
CA VAL A 56 0.50 0.30 9.86
C VAL A 56 -0.64 0.69 8.93
N ALA A 57 -1.05 1.95 8.94
CA ALA A 57 -2.10 2.45 8.06
C ALA A 57 -1.68 2.35 6.59
N THR A 58 -0.47 2.79 6.25
CA THR A 58 0.03 2.76 4.87
C THR A 58 0.16 1.32 4.35
N ALA A 59 0.73 0.42 5.15
CA ALA A 59 0.86 -0.99 4.80
C ALA A 59 -0.51 -1.68 4.68
N GLY A 60 -1.45 -1.36 5.58
CA GLY A 60 -2.82 -1.85 5.53
C GLY A 60 -3.55 -1.44 4.26
N THR A 61 -3.47 -0.16 3.88
CA THR A 61 -4.07 0.35 2.64
C THR A 61 -3.48 -0.37 1.42
N GLN A 62 -2.17 -0.47 1.30
CA GLN A 62 -1.55 -1.19 0.18
C GLN A 62 -1.96 -2.67 0.12
N LEU A 63 -2.06 -3.35 1.26
CA LEU A 63 -2.50 -4.75 1.31
C LEU A 63 -3.96 -4.91 0.87
N VAL A 64 -4.84 -3.99 1.28
CA VAL A 64 -6.25 -4.01 0.88
C VAL A 64 -6.40 -3.69 -0.60
N GLU A 65 -5.69 -2.68 -1.09
CA GLU A 65 -5.75 -2.26 -2.49
C GLU A 65 -5.23 -3.32 -3.45
N THR A 66 -4.12 -3.99 -3.09
CA THR A 66 -3.52 -5.02 -3.94
C THR A 66 -4.19 -6.38 -3.76
N LYS A 67 -4.28 -6.89 -2.52
CA LYS A 67 -4.75 -8.27 -2.27
C LYS A 67 -6.23 -8.35 -1.93
N GLY A 68 -6.77 -7.36 -1.23
CA GLY A 68 -8.18 -7.36 -0.81
C GLY A 68 -9.12 -7.21 -2.00
N ARG A 69 -8.78 -6.31 -2.93
CA ARG A 69 -9.54 -6.08 -4.15
C ARG A 69 -9.44 -7.27 -5.11
N ASP A 70 -8.25 -7.85 -5.29
CA ASP A 70 -8.05 -9.07 -6.07
C ASP A 70 -8.88 -10.25 -5.54
N ALA A 71 -8.94 -10.42 -4.21
CA ALA A 71 -9.72 -11.47 -3.57
C ALA A 71 -11.23 -11.28 -3.77
N TYR A 72 -11.72 -10.04 -3.67
CA TYR A 72 -13.12 -9.70 -3.89
C TYR A 72 -13.55 -9.92 -5.34
N ASP A 73 -12.74 -9.45 -6.30
CA ASP A 73 -13.02 -9.66 -7.72
C ASP A 73 -12.99 -11.14 -8.08
N SER A 74 -12.04 -11.91 -7.54
CA SER A 74 -11.98 -13.36 -7.72
C SER A 74 -13.22 -14.07 -7.15
N TYR A 75 -13.73 -13.61 -6.01
CA TYR A 75 -14.96 -14.13 -5.41
C TYR A 75 -16.19 -13.83 -6.30
N GLN A 76 -16.32 -12.60 -6.79
CA GLN A 76 -17.43 -12.21 -7.67
C GLN A 76 -17.38 -12.95 -9.01
N GLN A 77 -16.19 -13.13 -9.59
CA GLN A 77 -16.01 -13.93 -10.81
C GLN A 77 -16.43 -15.40 -10.60
N LYS A 78 -16.02 -16.02 -9.48
CA LYS A 78 -16.45 -17.39 -9.14
C LYS A 78 -17.96 -17.49 -8.95
N LYS A 79 -18.57 -16.51 -8.29
CA LYS A 79 -20.02 -16.46 -8.10
C LYS A 79 -20.76 -16.35 -9.44
N ALA A 80 -20.33 -15.44 -10.32
CA ALA A 80 -20.92 -15.23 -11.64
C ALA A 80 -20.73 -16.42 -12.61
N GLN A 81 -19.74 -17.29 -12.38
CA GLN A 81 -19.55 -18.53 -13.15
C GLN A 81 -20.34 -19.73 -12.60
N THR A 82 -20.87 -19.62 -11.37
CA THR A 82 -21.65 -20.68 -10.71
C THR A 82 -23.17 -20.48 -10.88
N GLU A 83 -23.59 -19.26 -11.24
CA GLU A 83 -24.96 -18.92 -11.70
C GLU A 83 -25.11 -19.20 -13.20
#